data_AF-A0A024G480-F1
#
_entry.id   AF-A0A024G480-F1
#
_cell.length_a   1.000
_cell.length_b   1.000
_cell.length_c   1.000
_cell.angle_alpha   90.00
_cell.angle_beta   90.00
_cell.angle_gamma   90.00
#
_symmetry.space_group_name_H-M   'P 1'
#
loop_
_entity.id
_entity.type
_entity.pdbx_description
1 polymer ?
#
loop_
_entity_poly.entity_id
_entity_poly.type
_entity_poly.pdbx_seq_one_letter_code
_entity_poly.pdbx_strand_id
1 'polypeptide(L)'
;MSWPIAEQERMLRLQLRQNCHKISTEVAKLDTLKALYPNDDLIPLRWTIYTLIAEYLQSGPKKLDIMDPLYAEAVEKLRRKKDVVKKEQELKPKSVAELESLNRQVPFLLSQFASLCYVVTESSQCTTEAMGENTTLYLDQAEVLWKEALNWADQYVDDAENENNKRFRICVQTNLGEVCLIKNKPEEAIEFLETALHLYRDSAFDSDLVLARILGRLAEGYHALQQPVNSEGLFQSAVQAYDKMPFLSMTHQMEYAGISRKFGKLLQAWDKRDTDAKIRFAKADTIDQEMKKQLESTECKYPFHSAFYLPLDGL
;
A
#
# COMPACT_ATOMS: atom_id res chain seq x y z
N MET A 1 30.08 -13.74 -5.89
CA MET A 1 29.13 -13.89 -7.01
C MET A 1 28.16 -12.71 -6.92
N SER A 2 28.11 -11.83 -7.92
CA SER A 2 27.13 -10.74 -7.96
C SER A 2 25.77 -11.33 -8.35
N TRP A 3 24.76 -11.14 -7.51
CA TRP A 3 23.39 -11.56 -7.82
C TRP A 3 22.85 -10.79 -9.03
N PRO A 4 21.91 -11.36 -9.81
CA PRO A 4 21.18 -10.61 -10.83
C PRO A 4 20.54 -9.34 -10.23
N ILE A 5 20.54 -8.25 -10.98
CA ILE A 5 20.06 -6.94 -10.49
C ILE A 5 18.59 -6.97 -10.05
N ALA A 6 17.74 -7.68 -10.80
CA ALA A 6 16.34 -7.88 -10.41
C ALA A 6 16.21 -8.54 -9.02
N GLU A 7 17.12 -9.46 -8.69
CA GLU A 7 17.18 -10.10 -7.38
C GLU A 7 17.73 -9.14 -6.32
N GLN A 8 18.69 -8.27 -6.66
CA GLN A 8 19.14 -7.20 -5.75
C GLN A 8 18.00 -6.22 -5.39
N GLU A 9 17.21 -5.80 -6.39
CA GLU A 9 16.04 -4.95 -6.18
C GLU A 9 14.96 -5.67 -5.38
N ARG A 10 14.71 -6.95 -5.66
CA ARG A 10 13.79 -7.78 -4.87
C ARG A 10 14.25 -7.86 -3.41
N MET A 11 15.54 -8.11 -3.16
CA MET A 11 16.10 -8.18 -1.82
C MET A 11 15.97 -6.86 -1.07
N LEU A 12 16.23 -5.73 -1.75
CA LEU A 12 16.04 -4.41 -1.16
C LEU A 12 14.57 -4.19 -0.74
N ARG A 13 13.61 -4.54 -1.62
CA ARG A 13 12.18 -4.45 -1.28
C ARG A 13 11.80 -5.35 -0.11
N LEU A 14 12.36 -6.57 -0.05
CA LEU A 14 12.14 -7.50 1.06
C LEU A 14 12.71 -6.96 2.38
N GLN A 15 13.89 -6.34 2.34
CA GLN A 15 14.48 -5.68 3.52
C GLN A 15 13.59 -4.55 4.02
N LEU A 16 13.11 -3.66 3.14
CA LEU A 16 12.19 -2.58 3.53
C LEU A 16 10.90 -3.14 4.15
N ARG A 17 10.32 -4.21 3.58
CA ARG A 17 9.15 -4.91 4.15
C ARG A 17 9.40 -5.53 5.53
N GLN A 18 10.65 -5.90 5.81
CA GLN A 18 11.08 -6.40 7.11
C GLN A 18 11.47 -5.28 8.07
N ASN A 19 11.13 -4.03 7.76
CA ASN A 19 11.50 -2.87 8.55
C ASN A 19 13.03 -2.69 8.68
N CYS A 20 13.80 -3.16 7.71
CA CYS A 20 15.23 -2.87 7.61
C CYS A 20 15.42 -1.65 6.70
N HIS A 21 15.44 -0.45 7.31
CA HIS A 21 15.54 0.82 6.58
C HIS A 21 16.93 1.09 5.98
N LYS A 22 17.97 0.40 6.48
CA LYS A 22 19.33 0.54 5.95
C LYS A 22 19.36 0.00 4.52
N ILE A 23 19.15 0.89 3.55
CA ILE A 23 19.44 0.61 2.14
C ILE A 23 20.95 0.41 2.06
N SER A 24 21.38 -0.84 2.20
CA SER A 24 22.81 -1.12 2.28
C SER A 24 23.46 -0.80 0.94
N THR A 25 24.59 -0.11 1.00
CA THR A 25 25.52 0.05 -0.12
C THR A 25 26.08 -1.29 -0.60
N GLU A 26 25.80 -2.40 0.09
CA GLU A 26 26.28 -3.75 -0.20
C GLU A 26 25.32 -4.55 -1.10
N VAL A 27 23.99 -4.33 -1.03
CA VAL A 27 22.99 -5.11 -1.76
C VAL A 27 22.65 -4.51 -3.14
N ALA A 28 22.53 -3.18 -3.24
CA ALA A 28 22.29 -2.47 -4.49
C ALA A 28 22.86 -1.05 -4.42
N LYS A 29 23.45 -0.53 -5.50
CA LYS A 29 23.94 0.87 -5.57
C LYS A 29 23.34 1.56 -6.77
N LEU A 30 22.82 2.79 -6.59
CA LEU A 30 22.27 3.59 -7.69
C LEU A 30 23.24 3.71 -8.87
N ASP A 31 24.51 4.00 -8.62
CA ASP A 31 25.51 4.17 -9.69
C ASP A 31 25.76 2.85 -10.43
N THR A 32 25.74 1.72 -9.72
CA THR A 32 25.84 0.38 -10.33
C THR A 32 24.61 0.09 -11.20
N LEU A 33 23.40 0.42 -10.71
CA LEU A 33 22.16 0.24 -11.46
C LEU A 33 22.14 1.13 -12.71
N LYS A 34 22.50 2.40 -12.58
CA LYS A 34 22.62 3.36 -13.69
C LYS A 34 23.64 2.92 -14.73
N ALA A 35 24.80 2.41 -14.30
CA ALA A 35 25.84 1.95 -15.23
C ALA A 35 25.38 0.73 -16.06
N LEU A 36 24.51 -0.11 -15.50
CA LEU A 36 24.03 -1.34 -16.16
C LEU A 36 22.84 -1.08 -17.09
N TYR A 37 22.03 -0.06 -16.82
CA TYR A 37 20.97 0.40 -17.71
C TYR A 37 21.05 1.92 -17.90
N PRO A 38 22.06 2.39 -18.65
CA PRO A 38 22.34 3.83 -18.80
C PRO A 38 21.21 4.61 -19.48
N ASN A 39 20.28 3.90 -20.14
CA ASN A 39 19.14 4.47 -20.86
C ASN A 39 17.79 4.20 -20.18
N ASP A 40 17.76 3.56 -19.00
CA ASP A 40 16.50 3.33 -18.27
C ASP A 40 16.23 4.44 -17.24
N ASP A 41 15.38 5.39 -17.63
CA ASP A 41 14.99 6.50 -16.76
C ASP A 41 14.15 6.06 -15.55
N LEU A 42 13.66 4.82 -15.49
CA LEU A 42 12.90 4.30 -14.34
C LEU A 42 13.80 3.89 -13.18
N ILE A 43 15.09 3.59 -13.41
CA ILE A 43 16.02 3.22 -12.33
C ILE A 43 16.20 4.33 -11.31
N PRO A 44 16.48 5.59 -11.71
CA PRO A 44 16.51 6.70 -10.77
C PRO A 44 15.22 6.83 -9.97
N LEU A 45 14.05 6.65 -10.61
CA LEU A 45 12.74 6.78 -9.97
C LEU A 45 12.50 5.68 -8.93
N ARG A 46 12.80 4.41 -9.28
CA ARG A 46 12.78 3.27 -8.36
C ARG A 46 13.63 3.53 -7.12
N TRP A 47 14.85 4.01 -7.33
CA TRP A 47 15.77 4.30 -6.24
C TRP A 47 15.29 5.43 -5.33
N THR A 48 14.73 6.49 -5.91
CA THR A 48 14.10 7.57 -5.15
C THR A 48 12.99 7.04 -4.25
N ILE A 49 12.08 6.22 -4.77
CA ILE A 49 10.99 5.61 -3.98
C ILE A 49 11.56 4.82 -2.80
N TYR A 50 12.53 3.94 -3.05
CA TYR A 50 13.13 3.14 -1.98
C TYR A 50 13.78 4.00 -0.91
N THR A 51 14.49 5.06 -1.31
CA THR A 51 15.10 6.03 -0.40
C THR A 51 14.05 6.72 0.46
N LEU A 52 12.94 7.17 -0.14
CA LEU A 52 11.83 7.81 0.57
C LEU A 52 11.13 6.84 1.53
N ILE A 53 10.93 5.58 1.15
CA ILE A 53 10.39 4.54 2.04
C ILE A 53 11.34 4.33 3.23
N ALA A 54 12.65 4.21 2.99
CA ALA A 54 13.62 4.07 4.07
C ALA A 54 13.62 5.28 5.02
N GLU A 55 13.53 6.50 4.48
CA GLU A 55 13.42 7.70 5.29
C GLU A 55 12.13 7.74 6.11
N TYR A 56 11.00 7.31 5.53
CA TYR A 56 9.75 7.13 6.26
C TYR A 56 9.93 6.14 7.43
N LEU A 57 10.52 4.98 7.20
CA LEU A 57 10.75 3.98 8.25
C LEU A 57 11.64 4.53 9.38
N GLN A 58 12.68 5.28 9.03
CA GLN A 58 13.68 5.79 9.97
C GLN A 58 13.21 7.03 10.74
N SER A 59 12.64 8.00 10.02
CA SER A 59 12.38 9.35 10.54
C SER A 59 10.90 9.66 10.66
N GLY A 60 10.05 8.90 9.98
CA GLY A 60 8.63 9.13 9.92
C GLY A 60 8.20 10.14 8.85
N PRO A 61 6.89 10.27 8.68
CA PRO A 61 6.26 11.04 7.60
C PRO A 61 6.49 12.55 7.62
N LYS A 62 6.81 13.14 8.78
CA LYS A 62 7.06 14.59 8.90
C LYS A 62 8.25 15.10 8.08
N LYS A 63 9.11 14.20 7.59
CA LYS A 63 10.25 14.55 6.72
C LYS A 63 10.00 14.34 5.24
N LEU A 64 8.90 13.70 4.86
CA LEU A 64 8.55 13.51 3.46
C LEU A 64 7.86 14.78 2.96
N ASP A 65 8.58 15.60 2.20
CA ASP A 65 7.95 16.66 1.42
C ASP A 65 7.53 16.10 0.06
N ILE A 66 6.29 15.65 -0.05
CA ILE A 66 5.77 15.14 -1.33
C ILE A 66 5.39 16.27 -2.29
N MET A 67 5.47 17.53 -1.85
CA MET A 67 5.44 18.70 -2.74
C MET A 67 6.84 19.05 -3.26
N ASP A 68 7.86 18.25 -2.94
CA ASP A 68 9.19 18.38 -3.52
C ASP A 68 9.07 18.34 -5.06
N PRO A 69 9.62 19.33 -5.77
CA PRO A 69 9.68 19.34 -7.23
C PRO A 69 10.20 18.03 -7.84
N LEU A 70 11.08 17.30 -7.15
CA LEU A 70 11.60 16.00 -7.57
C LEU A 70 10.51 14.91 -7.57
N TYR A 71 9.56 14.96 -6.63
CA TYR A 71 8.39 14.09 -6.61
C TYR A 71 7.48 14.38 -7.81
N ALA A 72 7.15 15.66 -8.03
CA ALA A 72 6.31 16.07 -9.16
C ALA A 72 6.97 15.72 -10.51
N GLU A 73 8.28 15.96 -10.64
CA GLU A 73 9.04 15.60 -11.83
C GLU A 73 9.07 14.08 -12.06
N ALA A 74 9.21 13.29 -10.99
CA ALA A 74 9.17 11.84 -11.05
C ALA A 74 7.81 11.31 -11.56
N VAL A 75 6.71 11.81 -10.99
CA VAL A 75 5.35 11.45 -11.42
C VAL A 75 5.10 11.86 -12.87
N GLU A 76 5.49 13.07 -13.27
CA GLU A 76 5.34 13.54 -14.65
C GLU A 76 6.18 12.72 -15.64
N LYS A 77 7.38 12.28 -15.25
CA LYS A 77 8.19 11.35 -16.06
C LYS A 77 7.46 10.01 -16.27
N LEU A 78 6.83 9.47 -15.23
CA LEU A 78 6.03 8.24 -15.35
C LEU A 78 4.82 8.43 -16.27
N ARG A 79 4.10 9.54 -16.12
CA ARG A 79 2.95 9.89 -16.98
C ARG A 79 3.34 10.04 -18.43
N ARG A 80 4.47 10.70 -18.73
CA ARG A 80 4.96 10.85 -20.12
C ARG A 80 5.35 9.51 -20.75
N LYS A 81 5.84 8.55 -19.97
CA LYS A 81 6.09 7.19 -20.48
C LYS A 81 4.79 6.50 -20.93
N LYS A 82 3.60 6.92 -20.46
CA LYS A 82 2.29 6.47 -20.98
C LYS A 82 2.13 6.76 -22.45
N ASP A 83 2.40 8.00 -22.82
CA ASP A 83 2.19 8.45 -24.18
C ASP A 83 3.22 7.82 -25.14
N VAL A 84 4.41 7.52 -24.63
CA VAL A 84 5.44 6.77 -25.36
C VAL A 84 5.00 5.32 -25.58
N VAL A 85 4.59 4.61 -24.53
CA VAL A 85 4.10 3.23 -24.61
C VAL A 85 2.90 3.12 -25.55
N LYS A 86 1.92 4.02 -25.43
CA LYS A 86 0.74 4.05 -26.30
C LYS A 86 1.13 4.27 -27.77
N LYS A 87 2.00 5.25 -28.05
CA LYS A 87 2.48 5.51 -29.42
C LYS A 87 3.32 4.37 -29.98
N GLU A 88 4.15 3.73 -29.16
CA GLU A 88 5.00 2.61 -29.60
C GLU A 88 4.19 1.33 -29.84
N GLN A 89 3.16 1.05 -29.02
CA GLN A 89 2.18 -0.01 -29.29
C GLN A 89 1.43 0.21 -30.61
N GLU A 90 1.06 1.46 -30.91
CA GLU A 90 0.39 1.84 -32.17
C GLU A 90 1.33 1.74 -33.40
N LEU A 91 2.63 2.01 -33.24
CA LEU A 91 3.60 2.10 -34.34
C LEU A 91 4.40 0.81 -34.61
N LYS A 92 4.71 0.02 -33.57
CA LYS A 92 5.56 -1.18 -33.66
C LYS A 92 5.15 -2.26 -32.64
N PRO A 93 4.24 -3.18 -32.98
CA PRO A 93 3.83 -4.27 -32.09
C PRO A 93 4.90 -5.35 -31.82
N LYS A 94 6.18 -5.12 -32.17
CA LYS A 94 7.25 -6.14 -32.16
C LYS A 94 8.36 -5.94 -31.12
N SER A 95 8.40 -4.83 -30.36
CA SER A 95 9.27 -4.71 -29.17
C SER A 95 8.54 -5.15 -27.89
N VAL A 96 7.81 -6.27 -28.00
CA VAL A 96 6.87 -6.78 -26.99
C VAL A 96 7.50 -6.87 -25.60
N ALA A 97 8.75 -7.33 -25.48
CA ALA A 97 9.41 -7.51 -24.19
C ALA A 97 9.70 -6.20 -23.42
N GLU A 98 10.07 -5.12 -24.11
CA GLU A 98 10.33 -3.83 -23.46
C GLU A 98 9.00 -3.14 -23.08
N LEU A 99 7.99 -3.25 -23.95
CA LEU A 99 6.64 -2.73 -23.71
C LEU A 99 5.93 -3.47 -22.58
N GLU A 100 6.02 -4.81 -22.52
CA GLU A 100 5.46 -5.63 -21.43
C GLU A 100 6.07 -5.27 -20.06
N SER A 101 7.37 -4.98 -20.02
CA SER A 101 8.07 -4.56 -18.80
C SER A 101 7.63 -3.17 -18.34
N LEU A 102 7.50 -2.21 -19.26
CA LEU A 102 6.98 -0.86 -18.98
C LEU A 102 5.52 -0.89 -18.51
N ASN A 103 4.69 -1.73 -19.13
CA ASN A 103 3.27 -1.87 -18.79
C ASN A 103 3.04 -2.32 -17.34
N ARG A 104 3.98 -3.05 -16.76
CA ARG A 104 3.90 -3.51 -15.37
C ARG A 104 4.60 -2.56 -14.39
N GLN A 105 5.75 -2.00 -14.79
CA GLN A 105 6.55 -1.15 -13.91
C GLN A 105 5.91 0.21 -13.63
N VAL A 106 5.32 0.87 -14.64
CA VAL A 106 4.75 2.21 -14.45
C VAL A 106 3.58 2.23 -13.45
N PRO A 107 2.53 1.38 -13.57
CA PRO A 107 1.45 1.37 -12.57
C PRO A 107 1.94 0.97 -11.17
N PHE A 108 2.94 0.09 -11.08
CA PHE A 108 3.59 -0.22 -9.80
C PHE A 108 4.23 1.02 -9.16
N LEU A 109 5.03 1.77 -9.92
CA LEU A 109 5.71 2.97 -9.40
C LEU A 109 4.73 4.08 -9.03
N LEU A 110 3.70 4.32 -9.85
CA LEU A 110 2.62 5.26 -9.53
C LEU A 110 1.93 4.89 -8.21
N SER A 111 1.66 3.60 -8.00
CA SER A 111 1.05 3.11 -6.76
C SER A 111 1.96 3.23 -5.54
N GLN A 112 3.28 3.06 -5.70
CA GLN A 112 4.25 3.29 -4.62
C GLN A 112 4.34 4.79 -4.25
N PHE A 113 4.30 5.69 -5.24
CA PHE A 113 4.23 7.14 -5.01
C PHE A 113 2.91 7.54 -4.33
N ALA A 114 1.78 6.99 -4.75
CA ALA A 114 0.49 7.16 -4.08
C ALA A 114 0.55 6.69 -2.61
N SER A 115 1.24 5.58 -2.34
CA SER A 115 1.44 5.07 -0.99
C SER A 115 2.27 6.03 -0.13
N LEU A 116 3.29 6.69 -0.69
CA LEU A 116 4.04 7.74 0.01
C LEU A 116 3.13 8.92 0.36
N CYS A 117 2.27 9.38 -0.55
CA CYS A 117 1.29 10.42 -0.24
C CYS A 117 0.37 10.01 0.91
N TYR A 118 -0.11 8.77 0.86
CA TYR A 118 -1.01 8.23 1.86
C TYR A 118 -0.39 8.17 3.25
N VAL A 119 0.80 7.58 3.42
CA VAL A 119 1.39 7.38 4.76
C VAL A 119 1.79 8.68 5.45
N VAL A 120 2.01 9.75 4.68
CA VAL A 120 2.22 11.09 5.23
C VAL A 120 0.99 11.58 5.99
N THR A 121 -0.20 11.21 5.53
CA THR A 121 -1.48 11.67 6.09
C THR A 121 -1.89 10.92 7.35
N GLU A 122 -1.62 9.60 7.42
CA GLU A 122 -2.04 8.74 8.54
C GLU A 122 -1.42 9.18 9.88
N SER A 123 -0.17 9.62 9.86
CA SER A 123 0.52 10.13 11.05
C SER A 123 -0.04 11.43 11.63
N SER A 124 -0.82 12.16 10.83
CA SER A 124 -1.47 13.41 11.26
C SER A 124 -2.79 13.12 12.00
N GLN A 125 -3.30 11.88 11.94
CA GLN A 125 -4.59 11.47 12.53
C GLN A 125 -4.49 11.02 14.00
N CYS A 126 -3.29 11.04 14.59
CA CYS A 126 -3.10 10.78 16.02
C CYS A 126 -3.48 11.99 16.91
N THR A 127 -3.94 13.08 16.31
CA THR A 127 -4.45 14.27 16.99
C THR A 127 -5.87 14.55 16.51
N THR A 128 -6.80 14.78 17.45
CA THR A 128 -8.25 15.03 17.23
C THR A 128 -8.56 16.36 16.51
N GLU A 129 -7.61 16.93 15.79
CA GLU A 129 -7.76 18.20 15.06
C GLU A 129 -8.30 17.93 13.64
N ALA A 130 -9.09 18.87 13.10
CA ALA A 130 -9.58 18.80 11.73
C ALA A 130 -8.41 18.59 10.75
N MET A 131 -8.63 17.80 9.68
CA MET A 131 -7.60 17.56 8.67
C MET A 131 -7.06 18.90 8.15
N GLY A 132 -5.76 19.13 8.31
CA GLY A 132 -5.12 20.32 7.76
C GLY A 132 -5.17 20.33 6.23
N GLU A 133 -5.11 21.51 5.61
CA GLU A 133 -5.19 21.67 4.14
C GLU A 133 -4.18 20.78 3.39
N ASN A 134 -2.98 20.59 3.96
CA ASN A 134 -1.95 19.70 3.40
C ASN A 134 -2.37 18.22 3.43
N THR A 135 -3.08 17.77 4.47
CA THR A 135 -3.56 16.38 4.59
C THR A 135 -4.56 16.05 3.48
N THR A 136 -5.50 16.95 3.21
CA THR A 136 -6.48 16.76 2.11
C THR A 136 -5.78 16.70 0.76
N LEU A 137 -4.84 17.60 0.50
CA LEU A 137 -4.07 17.63 -0.74
C LEU A 137 -3.31 16.31 -0.99
N TYR A 138 -2.68 15.77 0.05
CA TYR A 138 -1.94 14.51 -0.05
C TYR A 138 -2.86 13.30 -0.29
N LEU A 139 -4.01 13.25 0.37
CA LEU A 139 -5.02 12.21 0.12
C LEU A 139 -5.58 12.30 -1.30
N ASP A 140 -5.85 13.51 -1.81
CA ASP A 140 -6.29 13.73 -3.19
C ASP A 140 -5.24 13.25 -4.18
N GLN A 141 -3.95 13.55 -3.93
CA GLN A 141 -2.87 13.09 -4.78
C GLN A 141 -2.72 11.55 -4.74
N ALA A 142 -2.86 10.92 -3.57
CA ALA A 142 -2.85 9.47 -3.45
C ALA A 142 -3.99 8.83 -4.26
N GLU A 143 -5.21 9.37 -4.14
CA GLU A 143 -6.39 8.92 -4.87
C GLU A 143 -6.19 9.01 -6.39
N VAL A 144 -5.72 10.16 -6.88
CA VAL A 144 -5.47 10.38 -8.31
C VAL A 144 -4.45 9.39 -8.85
N LEU A 145 -3.32 9.20 -8.15
CA LEU A 145 -2.26 8.31 -8.62
C LEU A 145 -2.67 6.84 -8.61
N TRP A 146 -3.43 6.38 -7.61
CA TRP A 146 -3.96 5.02 -7.61
C TRP A 146 -5.03 4.81 -8.69
N LYS A 147 -5.91 5.79 -8.94
CA LYS A 147 -6.87 5.75 -10.06
C LYS A 147 -6.14 5.70 -11.41
N GLU A 148 -5.07 6.49 -11.59
CA GLU A 148 -4.22 6.44 -12.78
C GLU A 148 -3.54 5.07 -12.95
N ALA A 149 -3.01 4.51 -11.86
CA ALA A 149 -2.36 3.21 -11.87
C ALA A 149 -3.34 2.07 -12.23
N LEU A 150 -4.57 2.09 -11.72
CA LEU A 150 -5.62 1.15 -12.10
C LEU A 150 -6.02 1.30 -13.57
N ASN A 151 -6.30 2.53 -14.01
CA ASN A 151 -6.64 2.79 -15.41
C ASN A 151 -5.53 2.29 -16.34
N TRP A 152 -4.26 2.44 -15.95
CA TRP A 152 -3.16 1.88 -16.72
C TRP A 152 -3.20 0.35 -16.75
N ALA A 153 -3.31 -0.28 -15.58
CA ALA A 153 -3.37 -1.73 -15.45
C ALA A 153 -4.53 -2.36 -16.24
N ASP A 154 -5.67 -1.66 -16.33
CA ASP A 154 -6.83 -2.13 -17.09
C ASP A 154 -6.69 -1.93 -18.61
N GLN A 155 -5.96 -0.90 -19.06
CA GLN A 155 -5.88 -0.54 -20.48
C GLN A 155 -4.66 -1.13 -21.22
N TYR A 156 -3.55 -1.35 -20.52
CA TYR A 156 -2.25 -1.61 -21.18
C TYR A 156 -1.55 -2.88 -20.71
N VAL A 157 -1.95 -3.47 -19.58
CA VAL A 157 -1.40 -4.77 -19.16
C VAL A 157 -2.19 -5.85 -19.91
N ASP A 158 -1.60 -6.36 -20.99
CA ASP A 158 -2.15 -7.50 -21.72
C ASP A 158 -2.33 -8.69 -20.76
N ASP A 159 -3.51 -9.31 -20.84
CA ASP A 159 -4.02 -10.37 -19.96
C ASP A 159 -4.62 -9.86 -18.63
N ALA A 160 -5.87 -9.40 -18.68
CA ALA A 160 -6.66 -9.08 -17.48
C ALA A 160 -6.90 -10.31 -16.58
N GLU A 161 -6.75 -11.52 -17.12
CA GLU A 161 -6.78 -12.78 -16.37
C GLU A 161 -5.44 -13.10 -15.70
N ASN A 162 -4.40 -12.31 -15.97
CA ASN A 162 -3.10 -12.46 -15.31
C ASN A 162 -3.26 -12.27 -13.80
N GLU A 163 -2.94 -13.32 -13.05
CA GLU A 163 -3.07 -13.34 -11.60
C GLU A 163 -2.26 -12.24 -10.90
N ASN A 164 -1.11 -11.82 -11.43
CA ASN A 164 -0.34 -10.72 -10.84
C ASN A 164 -1.02 -9.37 -11.06
N ASN A 165 -1.69 -9.18 -12.20
CA ASN A 165 -2.50 -7.99 -12.44
C ASN A 165 -3.73 -7.97 -11.51
N LYS A 166 -4.43 -9.11 -11.35
CA LYS A 166 -5.53 -9.23 -10.38
C LYS A 166 -5.06 -8.91 -8.96
N ARG A 167 -3.94 -9.49 -8.51
CA ARG A 167 -3.34 -9.22 -7.20
C ARG A 167 -3.00 -7.74 -7.02
N PHE A 168 -2.44 -7.10 -8.05
CA PHE A 168 -2.14 -5.66 -8.02
C PHE A 168 -3.42 -4.84 -7.87
N ARG A 169 -4.44 -5.12 -8.70
CA ARG A 169 -5.73 -4.44 -8.66
C ARG A 169 -6.41 -4.60 -7.30
N ILE A 170 -6.40 -5.81 -6.71
CA ILE A 170 -6.94 -6.05 -5.36
C ILE A 170 -6.29 -5.11 -4.33
N CYS A 171 -4.95 -5.02 -4.31
CA CYS A 171 -4.24 -4.15 -3.38
C CYS A 171 -4.54 -2.67 -3.61
N VAL A 172 -4.55 -2.20 -4.87
CA VAL A 172 -4.81 -0.80 -5.19
C VAL A 172 -6.27 -0.40 -4.90
N GLN A 173 -7.23 -1.27 -5.23
CA GLN A 173 -8.64 -1.07 -4.88
C GLN A 173 -8.84 -0.99 -3.36
N THR A 174 -8.15 -1.85 -2.60
CA THR A 174 -8.18 -1.78 -1.12
C THR A 174 -7.62 -0.45 -0.61
N ASN A 175 -6.53 0.03 -1.18
CA ASN A 175 -5.92 1.32 -0.81
C ASN A 175 -6.84 2.51 -1.14
N LEU A 176 -7.50 2.49 -2.31
CA LEU A 176 -8.48 3.51 -2.68
C LEU A 176 -9.68 3.54 -1.72
N GLY A 177 -10.21 2.36 -1.38
CA GLY A 177 -11.27 2.25 -0.38
C GLY A 177 -10.86 2.87 0.95
N GLU A 178 -9.64 2.60 1.40
CA GLU A 178 -9.09 3.16 2.63
C GLU A 178 -8.93 4.69 2.58
N VAL A 179 -8.50 5.27 1.45
CA VAL A 179 -8.50 6.73 1.25
C VAL A 179 -9.90 7.30 1.35
N CYS A 180 -10.89 6.69 0.68
CA CYS A 180 -12.26 7.14 0.72
C CYS A 180 -12.84 7.13 2.14
N LEU A 181 -12.52 6.11 2.95
CA LEU A 181 -12.90 6.07 4.38
C LEU A 181 -12.31 7.24 5.17
N ILE A 182 -11.03 7.54 4.98
CA ILE A 182 -10.38 8.68 5.64
C ILE A 182 -11.00 10.02 5.20
N LYS A 183 -11.35 10.13 3.91
CA LYS A 183 -12.04 11.30 3.34
C LYS A 183 -13.52 11.37 3.73
N ASN A 184 -13.99 10.49 4.60
CA ASN A 184 -15.39 10.38 5.03
C ASN A 184 -16.37 10.20 3.85
N LYS A 185 -15.98 9.35 2.89
CA LYS A 185 -16.79 8.92 1.74
C LYS A 185 -17.05 7.41 1.80
N PRO A 186 -17.87 6.93 2.75
CA PRO A 186 -18.03 5.50 2.99
C PRO A 186 -18.69 4.74 1.83
N GLU A 187 -19.57 5.36 1.05
CA GLU A 187 -20.19 4.74 -0.13
C GLU A 187 -19.15 4.46 -1.23
N GLU A 188 -18.36 5.47 -1.62
CA GLU A 188 -17.28 5.33 -2.61
C GLU A 188 -16.22 4.31 -2.12
N ALA A 189 -15.96 4.28 -0.80
CA ALA A 189 -15.06 3.29 -0.22
C ALA A 189 -15.57 1.85 -0.40
N ILE A 190 -16.85 1.61 -0.12
CA ILE A 190 -17.46 0.28 -0.25
C ILE A 190 -17.40 -0.19 -1.71
N GLU A 191 -17.65 0.67 -2.69
CA GLU A 191 -17.56 0.31 -4.11
C GLU A 191 -16.18 -0.23 -4.49
N PHE A 192 -15.10 0.45 -4.07
CA PHE A 192 -13.73 -0.03 -4.32
C PHE A 192 -13.43 -1.32 -3.56
N LEU A 193 -13.88 -1.44 -2.32
CA LEU A 193 -13.61 -2.61 -1.49
C LEU A 193 -14.41 -3.86 -1.89
N GLU A 194 -15.65 -3.70 -2.37
CA GLU A 194 -16.44 -4.78 -2.96
C GLU A 194 -15.82 -5.25 -4.27
N THR A 195 -15.28 -4.32 -5.08
CA THR A 195 -14.50 -4.66 -6.26
C THR A 195 -13.25 -5.46 -5.88
N ALA A 196 -12.50 -5.04 -4.84
CA ALA A 196 -11.35 -5.78 -4.34
C ALA A 196 -11.73 -7.19 -3.85
N LEU A 197 -12.85 -7.31 -3.14
CA LEU A 197 -13.35 -8.59 -2.63
C LEU A 197 -13.78 -9.53 -3.76
N HIS A 198 -14.46 -9.01 -4.78
CA HIS A 198 -14.84 -9.78 -5.97
C HIS A 198 -13.61 -10.31 -6.69
N LEU A 199 -12.64 -9.43 -6.99
CA LEU A 199 -11.38 -9.82 -7.61
C LEU A 199 -10.62 -10.85 -6.77
N TYR A 200 -10.61 -10.71 -5.44
CA TYR A 200 -9.97 -11.67 -4.56
C TYR A 200 -10.58 -13.07 -4.70
N ARG A 201 -11.92 -13.17 -4.72
CA ARG A 201 -12.64 -14.45 -4.89
C ARG A 201 -12.39 -15.11 -6.24
N ASP A 202 -12.18 -14.31 -7.27
CA ASP A 202 -11.92 -14.78 -8.64
C ASP A 202 -10.42 -14.99 -8.93
N SER A 203 -9.57 -14.82 -7.92
CA SER A 203 -8.11 -14.92 -8.06
C SER A 203 -7.55 -16.11 -7.27
N ALA A 204 -6.36 -16.55 -7.65
CA ALA A 204 -5.51 -17.43 -6.86
C ALA A 204 -4.66 -16.64 -5.85
N PHE A 205 -5.15 -15.48 -5.38
CA PHE A 205 -4.52 -14.72 -4.30
C PHE A 205 -4.86 -15.37 -2.95
N ASP A 206 -4.31 -16.56 -2.71
CA ASP A 206 -4.57 -17.36 -1.51
C ASP A 206 -3.87 -16.77 -0.27
N SER A 207 -4.46 -15.71 0.30
CA SER A 207 -3.92 -15.03 1.47
C SER A 207 -5.03 -14.52 2.39
N ASP A 208 -5.30 -15.28 3.44
CA ASP A 208 -6.25 -14.92 4.51
C ASP A 208 -6.02 -13.52 5.07
N LEU A 209 -4.77 -13.06 5.13
CA LEU A 209 -4.42 -11.72 5.65
C LEU A 209 -4.81 -10.60 4.68
N VAL A 210 -4.70 -10.83 3.37
CA VAL A 210 -5.19 -9.88 2.36
C VAL A 210 -6.72 -9.80 2.43
N LEU A 211 -7.39 -10.94 2.51
CA LEU A 211 -8.84 -10.97 2.72
C LEU A 211 -9.24 -10.27 4.01
N ALA A 212 -8.55 -10.52 5.12
CA ALA A 212 -8.80 -9.88 6.41
C ALA A 212 -8.70 -8.35 6.33
N ARG A 213 -7.73 -7.82 5.58
CA ARG A 213 -7.59 -6.38 5.34
C ARG A 213 -8.82 -5.83 4.58
N ILE A 214 -9.24 -6.48 3.50
CA ILE A 214 -10.43 -6.09 2.72
C ILE A 214 -11.68 -6.09 3.61
N LEU A 215 -11.92 -7.18 4.34
CA LEU A 215 -13.08 -7.33 5.23
C LEU A 215 -13.07 -6.28 6.35
N GLY A 216 -11.91 -6.01 6.96
CA GLY A 216 -11.78 -5.00 8.01
C GLY A 216 -12.09 -3.58 7.53
N ARG A 217 -11.74 -3.25 6.29
CA ARG A 217 -12.08 -1.95 5.67
C ARG A 217 -13.55 -1.89 5.23
N LEU A 218 -14.11 -2.98 4.70
CA LEU A 218 -15.56 -3.05 4.43
C LEU A 218 -16.37 -2.86 5.71
N ALA A 219 -15.95 -3.52 6.79
CA ALA A 219 -16.59 -3.39 8.09
C ALA A 219 -16.62 -1.93 8.57
N GLU A 220 -15.53 -1.19 8.39
CA GLU A 220 -15.46 0.24 8.69
C GLU A 220 -16.40 1.06 7.82
N GLY A 221 -16.48 0.79 6.51
CA GLY A 221 -17.44 1.43 5.61
C GLY A 221 -18.89 1.22 6.04
N TYR A 222 -19.28 -0.03 6.31
CA TYR A 222 -20.63 -0.33 6.79
C TYR A 222 -20.92 0.26 8.17
N HIS A 223 -19.92 0.33 9.06
CA HIS A 223 -20.07 1.02 10.34
C HIS A 223 -20.39 2.51 10.14
N ALA A 224 -19.65 3.19 9.25
CA ALA A 224 -19.87 4.59 8.92
C ALA A 224 -21.28 4.83 8.34
N LEU A 225 -21.81 3.87 7.56
CA LEU A 225 -23.19 3.87 7.05
C LEU A 225 -24.25 3.45 8.07
N GLN A 226 -23.91 3.30 9.35
CA GLN A 226 -24.83 2.86 10.41
C GLN A 226 -25.46 1.48 10.13
N GLN A 227 -24.69 0.57 9.54
CA GLN A 227 -25.06 -0.83 9.32
C GLN A 227 -24.25 -1.76 10.24
N PRO A 228 -24.52 -1.75 11.55
CA PRO A 228 -23.65 -2.40 12.54
C PRO A 228 -23.64 -3.93 12.45
N VAL A 229 -24.74 -4.57 12.03
CA VAL A 229 -24.81 -6.03 11.86
C VAL A 229 -23.86 -6.51 10.76
N ASN A 230 -23.87 -5.84 9.60
CA ASN A 230 -22.95 -6.14 8.50
C ASN A 230 -21.50 -5.88 8.92
N SER A 231 -21.28 -4.77 9.64
CA SER A 231 -19.96 -4.39 10.14
C SER A 231 -19.37 -5.41 11.13
N GLU A 232 -20.14 -5.86 12.12
CA GLU A 232 -19.64 -6.79 13.15
C GLU A 232 -19.19 -8.12 12.54
N GLY A 233 -19.99 -8.73 11.67
CA GLY A 233 -19.64 -10.02 11.07
C GLY A 233 -18.33 -9.96 10.26
N LEU A 234 -18.10 -8.84 9.57
CA LEU A 234 -16.88 -8.59 8.80
C LEU A 234 -15.68 -8.34 9.70
N PHE A 235 -15.82 -7.51 10.75
CA PHE A 235 -14.75 -7.32 11.75
C PHE A 235 -14.38 -8.62 12.45
N GLN A 236 -15.37 -9.43 12.83
CA GLN A 236 -15.14 -10.72 13.47
C GLN A 236 -14.35 -11.65 12.57
N SER A 237 -14.70 -11.71 11.28
CA SER A 237 -14.00 -12.53 10.29
C SER A 237 -12.56 -12.06 10.07
N ALA A 238 -12.34 -10.74 9.95
CA ALA A 238 -11.01 -10.15 9.82
C ALA A 238 -10.13 -10.47 11.03
N VAL A 239 -10.63 -10.25 12.25
CA VAL A 239 -9.88 -10.53 13.49
C VAL A 239 -9.58 -12.03 13.64
N GLN A 240 -10.53 -12.90 13.34
CA GLN A 240 -10.30 -14.35 13.39
C GLN A 240 -9.18 -14.80 12.44
N ALA A 241 -9.07 -14.19 11.26
CA ALA A 241 -7.98 -14.48 10.34
C ALA A 241 -6.61 -14.11 10.94
N TYR A 242 -6.50 -12.93 11.58
CA TYR A 242 -5.27 -12.54 12.28
C TYR A 242 -4.97 -13.42 13.49
N ASP A 243 -5.97 -13.79 14.30
CA ASP A 243 -5.80 -14.62 15.50
C ASP A 243 -5.34 -16.05 15.18
N LYS A 244 -5.67 -16.58 14.00
CA LYS A 244 -5.23 -17.90 13.54
C LYS A 244 -3.77 -17.93 13.10
N MET A 245 -3.16 -16.77 12.82
CA MET A 245 -1.79 -16.72 12.33
C MET A 245 -0.79 -16.90 13.47
N PRO A 246 0.11 -17.91 13.39
CA PRO A 246 1.09 -18.15 14.44
C PRO A 246 2.16 -17.04 14.50
N PHE A 247 2.41 -16.37 13.36
CA PHE A 247 3.35 -15.28 13.24
C PHE A 247 2.78 -14.21 12.32
N LEU A 248 2.84 -12.96 12.76
CA LEU A 248 2.45 -11.79 11.97
C LEU A 248 3.69 -10.92 11.74
N SER A 249 3.92 -10.51 10.49
CA SER A 249 4.89 -9.45 10.21
C SER A 249 4.43 -8.13 10.83
N MET A 250 5.35 -7.18 11.00
CA MET A 250 5.03 -5.88 11.60
C MET A 250 3.93 -5.13 10.85
N THR A 251 3.91 -5.21 9.51
CA THR A 251 2.81 -4.67 8.68
C THR A 251 1.46 -5.28 9.03
N HIS A 252 1.39 -6.60 9.20
CA HIS A 252 0.13 -7.27 9.55
C HIS A 252 -0.27 -7.03 11.01
N GLN A 253 0.71 -6.88 11.92
CA GLN A 253 0.45 -6.47 13.30
C GLN A 253 -0.18 -5.06 13.34
N MET A 254 0.34 -4.12 12.54
CA MET A 254 -0.21 -2.76 12.43
C MET A 254 -1.66 -2.79 11.95
N GLU A 255 -1.95 -3.56 10.88
CA GLU A 255 -3.32 -3.74 10.38
C GLU A 255 -4.23 -4.38 11.43
N TYR A 256 -3.75 -5.41 12.11
CA TYR A 256 -4.53 -6.09 13.13
C TYR A 256 -4.87 -5.16 14.31
N ALA A 257 -3.91 -4.36 14.77
CA ALA A 257 -4.13 -3.36 15.81
C ALA A 257 -5.17 -2.31 15.35
N GLY A 258 -5.05 -1.81 14.12
CA GLY A 258 -6.00 -0.87 13.52
C GLY A 258 -7.43 -1.43 13.45
N ILE A 259 -7.58 -2.64 12.93
CA ILE A 259 -8.87 -3.35 12.84
C ILE A 259 -9.45 -3.61 14.23
N SER A 260 -8.63 -4.00 15.20
CA SER A 260 -9.06 -4.23 16.58
C SER A 260 -9.61 -2.96 17.22
N ARG A 261 -8.96 -1.80 17.03
CA ARG A 261 -9.49 -0.52 17.53
C ARG A 261 -10.81 -0.15 16.87
N LYS A 262 -10.91 -0.29 15.55
CA LYS A 262 -12.14 0.03 14.81
C LYS A 262 -13.31 -0.88 15.22
N PHE A 263 -13.03 -2.16 15.44
CA PHE A 263 -14.02 -3.09 15.97
C PHE A 263 -14.41 -2.73 17.42
N GLY A 264 -13.46 -2.37 18.27
CA GLY A 264 -13.74 -1.87 19.61
C GLY A 264 -14.64 -0.64 19.61
N LYS A 265 -14.42 0.31 18.68
CA LYS A 265 -15.28 1.49 18.50
C LYS A 265 -16.70 1.10 18.10
N LEU A 266 -16.87 0.16 17.16
CA LEU A 266 -18.20 -0.38 16.80
C LEU A 266 -18.90 -0.96 18.04
N LEU A 267 -18.22 -1.83 18.80
CA LEU A 267 -18.78 -2.49 19.99
C LEU A 267 -19.11 -1.52 21.13
N GLN A 268 -18.38 -0.41 21.23
CA GLN A 268 -18.68 0.63 22.21
C GLN A 268 -19.89 1.47 21.78
N ALA A 269 -19.96 1.81 20.48
CA ALA A 269 -21.06 2.59 19.92
C ALA A 269 -22.37 1.80 19.87
N TRP A 270 -22.29 0.47 19.76
CA TRP A 270 -23.43 -0.42 19.60
C TRP A 270 -23.64 -1.33 20.82
N ASP A 271 -24.86 -1.33 21.35
CA ASP A 271 -25.35 -2.29 22.36
C ASP A 271 -24.64 -2.28 23.73
N LYS A 272 -23.96 -1.18 24.11
CA LYS A 272 -23.29 -1.01 25.43
C LYS A 272 -22.32 -2.17 25.77
N ARG A 273 -21.66 -2.74 24.76
CA ARG A 273 -20.72 -3.86 24.94
C ARG A 273 -19.32 -3.37 25.33
N ASP A 274 -19.27 -2.49 26.34
CA ASP A 274 -18.05 -1.84 26.81
C ASP A 274 -16.96 -2.83 27.22
N THR A 275 -17.35 -3.99 27.76
CA THR A 275 -16.41 -5.06 28.14
C THR A 275 -15.72 -5.65 26.91
N ASP A 276 -16.48 -5.97 25.85
CA ASP A 276 -15.92 -6.54 24.63
C ASP A 276 -15.07 -5.50 23.89
N ALA A 277 -15.52 -4.25 23.86
CA ALA A 277 -14.76 -3.13 23.32
C ALA A 277 -13.39 -2.98 24.03
N LYS A 278 -13.37 -3.02 25.38
CA LYS A 278 -12.13 -2.97 26.17
C LYS A 278 -11.18 -4.12 25.85
N ILE A 279 -11.70 -5.33 25.61
CA ILE A 279 -10.87 -6.47 25.18
C ILE A 279 -10.21 -6.17 23.83
N ARG A 280 -10.96 -5.58 22.88
CA ARG A 280 -10.42 -5.21 21.57
C ARG A 280 -9.38 -4.09 21.65
N PHE A 281 -9.61 -3.06 22.47
CA PHE A 281 -8.62 -2.01 22.70
C PHE A 281 -7.35 -2.56 23.36
N ALA A 282 -7.49 -3.36 24.42
CA ALA A 282 -6.34 -3.98 25.09
C ALA A 282 -5.52 -4.88 24.14
N LYS A 283 -6.19 -5.60 23.22
CA LYS A 283 -5.52 -6.38 22.18
C LYS A 283 -4.69 -5.50 21.24
N ALA A 284 -5.26 -4.39 20.76
CA ALA A 284 -4.54 -3.43 19.94
C ALA A 284 -3.32 -2.83 20.67
N ASP A 285 -3.49 -2.45 21.94
CA ASP A 285 -2.41 -1.88 22.76
C ASP A 285 -1.29 -2.89 23.00
N THR A 286 -1.63 -4.16 23.22
CA THR A 286 -0.64 -5.25 23.35
C THR A 286 0.18 -5.41 22.07
N ILE A 287 -0.48 -5.34 20.91
CA ILE A 287 0.20 -5.44 19.61
C ILE A 287 1.12 -4.24 19.39
N ASP A 288 0.68 -3.01 19.70
CA ASP A 288 1.52 -1.81 19.61
C ASP A 288 2.77 -1.89 20.47
N GLN A 289 2.63 -2.37 21.71
CA GLN A 289 3.75 -2.54 22.63
C GLN A 289 4.79 -3.53 22.08
N GLU A 290 4.33 -4.59 21.43
CA GLU A 290 5.22 -5.57 20.81
C GLU A 290 5.88 -5.02 19.53
N MET A 291 5.11 -4.36 18.66
CA MET A 291 5.65 -3.67 17.48
C MET A 291 6.71 -2.64 17.88
N LYS A 292 6.50 -1.88 18.96
CA LYS A 292 7.47 -0.89 19.44
C LYS A 292 8.82 -1.52 19.77
N LYS A 293 8.85 -2.69 20.42
CA LYS A 293 10.10 -3.41 20.70
C LYS A 293 10.78 -3.89 19.42
N GLN A 294 10.00 -4.36 18.44
CA GLN A 294 10.52 -4.78 17.14
C GLN A 294 11.06 -3.60 16.31
N LEU A 295 10.46 -2.43 16.45
CA LEU A 295 10.96 -1.19 15.83
C LEU A 295 12.29 -0.75 16.44
N GLU A 296 12.42 -0.83 17.78
CA GLU A 296 13.67 -0.55 18.49
C GLU A 296 14.80 -1.48 18.02
N SER A 297 14.54 -2.78 17.80
CA SER A 297 15.57 -3.73 17.34
C SER A 297 15.99 -3.52 15.88
N THR A 298 15.15 -2.86 15.08
CA THR A 298 15.42 -2.54 13.66
C THR A 298 15.87 -1.10 13.44
N GLU A 299 16.04 -0.33 14.52
CA GLU A 299 16.35 1.11 14.49
C GLU A 299 15.33 1.92 13.65
N CYS A 300 14.11 1.42 13.51
CA CYS A 300 13.02 2.09 12.81
C CYS A 300 12.11 2.83 13.79
N LYS A 301 11.47 3.89 13.33
CA LYS A 301 10.44 4.62 14.09
C LYS A 301 9.03 4.23 13.68
N TYR A 302 8.84 3.78 12.44
CA TYR A 302 7.52 3.46 11.89
C TYR A 302 7.52 2.08 11.22
N PRO A 303 6.41 1.32 11.35
CA PRO A 303 6.23 0.06 10.66
C PRO A 303 6.11 0.28 9.15
N PHE A 304 6.52 -0.71 8.35
CA PHE A 304 6.26 -0.68 6.91
C PHE A 304 4.75 -0.77 6.67
N HIS A 305 4.19 0.25 6.01
CA HIS A 305 2.74 0.37 5.85
C HIS A 305 2.22 -0.61 4.78
N SER A 306 1.01 -1.14 4.99
CA SER A 306 0.35 -2.10 4.08
C SER A 306 0.02 -1.53 2.71
N ALA A 307 -0.16 -0.21 2.61
CA ALA A 307 -0.36 0.49 1.34
C ALA A 307 0.77 0.22 0.33
N PHE A 308 2.01 0.06 0.81
CA PHE A 308 3.16 -0.31 -0.02
C PHE A 308 3.18 -1.80 -0.42
N TYR A 309 2.31 -2.62 0.15
CA TYR A 309 2.21 -4.05 -0.16
C TYR A 309 1.51 -4.24 -1.50
N LEU A 310 2.32 -4.29 -2.55
CA LEU A 310 1.91 -4.69 -3.89
C LEU A 310 2.61 -6.02 -4.24
N PRO A 311 1.93 -6.98 -4.89
CA PRO A 311 2.56 -8.22 -5.34
C PRO A 311 3.80 -7.90 -6.21
N LEU A 312 4.89 -8.61 -5.93
CA LEU A 312 6.23 -8.28 -6.45
C LEU A 312 6.47 -8.76 -7.90
N ASP A 313 5.54 -9.51 -8.46
CA ASP A 313 5.77 -10.33 -9.64
C ASP A 313 5.39 -9.57 -10.92
N GLY A 314 6.17 -8.54 -11.20
CA GLY A 314 6.11 -7.75 -12.44
C GLY A 314 7.45 -7.55 -13.13
N LEU A 315 8.52 -8.19 -12.64
CA LEU A 315 9.86 -8.23 -13.25
C LEU A 315 10.31 -9.68 -13.43
#